data_AF-A0A1S2QGF3-F1
#
_entry.id   AF-A0A1S2QGF3-F1
#
_cell.length_a   1.000
_cell.length_b   1.000
_cell.length_c   1.000
_cell.angle_alpha   90.00
_cell.angle_beta   90.00
_cell.angle_gamma   90.00
#
_symmetry.space_group_name_H-M   'P 1'
#
loop_
_entity.id
_entity.type
_entity.pdbx_description
1 polymer ?
#
loop_
_entity_poly.entity_id
_entity_poly.type
_entity_poly.pdbx_seq_one_letter_code
_entity_poly.pdbx_strand_id
1 'polypeptide(L)'
;MRPRTTALAVLVLPVLVSGCAPAPVHRLSSDDLIKAATRVLTDDCLSRRGLSAPRPDRSPPSSAEQQRVSDALFGTGPAQLSVRLPTGFVVRAHSDGCLAAAQQRLYGDQRRWFRASTIVDNLGPEATHARLPLATVRERHSADLADWRRMRSRAVTAAVALLRVNSPTA
;
A
#
# COMPACT_ATOMS: atom_id res chain seq x y z
N MET A 1 -6.92 -5.00 -76.00
CA MET A 1 -8.32 -5.44 -75.80
C MET A 1 -8.44 -6.07 -74.41
N ARG A 2 -9.33 -5.56 -73.55
CA ARG A 2 -9.60 -6.10 -72.21
C ARG A 2 -10.38 -7.43 -72.29
N PRO A 3 -10.19 -8.31 -71.31
CA PRO A 3 -11.35 -8.97 -70.71
C PRO A 3 -11.46 -8.65 -69.21
N ARG A 4 -12.69 -8.38 -68.80
CA ARG A 4 -13.15 -8.14 -67.42
C ARG A 4 -13.44 -9.49 -66.77
N THR A 5 -12.98 -9.70 -65.55
CA THR A 5 -13.47 -10.79 -64.69
C THR A 5 -14.04 -10.22 -63.39
N THR A 6 -15.35 -10.38 -63.26
CA THR A 6 -16.17 -10.17 -62.08
C THR A 6 -15.87 -11.25 -61.04
N ALA A 7 -15.60 -10.88 -59.79
CA ALA A 7 -15.56 -11.81 -58.66
C ALA A 7 -16.65 -11.42 -57.65
N LEU A 8 -17.59 -12.34 -57.46
CA LEU A 8 -18.71 -12.27 -56.51
C LEU A 8 -18.19 -12.15 -55.07
N ALA A 9 -18.81 -11.25 -54.31
CA ALA A 9 -18.68 -11.16 -52.86
C ALA A 9 -19.48 -12.31 -52.20
N VAL A 10 -18.80 -13.16 -51.42
CA VAL A 10 -19.44 -14.11 -50.50
C VAL A 10 -19.27 -13.55 -49.10
N LEU A 11 -20.34 -12.95 -48.57
CA LEU A 11 -20.47 -12.49 -47.19
C LEU A 11 -20.77 -13.70 -46.30
N VAL A 12 -19.75 -14.22 -45.63
CA VAL A 12 -19.92 -15.21 -44.54
C VAL A 12 -20.13 -14.44 -43.24
N LEU A 13 -21.35 -14.44 -42.72
CA LEU A 13 -21.66 -13.92 -41.39
C LEU A 13 -21.05 -14.83 -40.31
N PRO A 14 -20.20 -14.34 -39.39
CA PRO A 14 -19.79 -15.10 -38.23
C PRO A 14 -20.90 -15.09 -37.17
N VAL A 15 -21.37 -16.28 -36.79
CA VAL A 15 -22.23 -16.50 -35.61
C VAL A 15 -21.41 -16.20 -34.36
N LEU A 16 -21.70 -15.08 -33.70
CA LEU A 16 -21.11 -14.72 -32.42
C LEU A 16 -21.76 -15.56 -31.31
N VAL A 17 -21.13 -16.68 -30.95
CA VAL A 17 -21.47 -17.42 -29.74
C VAL A 17 -21.03 -16.57 -28.54
N SER A 18 -21.99 -15.92 -27.89
CA SER A 18 -21.76 -15.14 -26.68
C SER A 18 -21.52 -16.09 -25.50
N GLY A 19 -20.28 -16.54 -25.35
CA GLY A 19 -19.85 -17.27 -24.16
C GLY A 19 -19.69 -16.32 -22.99
N CYS A 20 -20.45 -16.53 -21.90
CA CYS A 20 -20.20 -15.89 -20.62
C CYS A 20 -18.82 -16.32 -20.12
N ALA A 21 -17.78 -15.56 -20.45
CA ALA A 21 -16.48 -15.71 -19.80
C ALA A 21 -16.64 -15.28 -18.33
N PRO A 22 -16.26 -16.10 -17.34
CA PRO A 22 -16.25 -15.66 -15.96
C PRO A 22 -15.33 -14.44 -15.86
N ALA A 23 -15.86 -13.35 -15.30
CA ALA A 23 -15.08 -12.13 -15.11
C ALA A 23 -13.77 -12.46 -14.38
N PRO A 24 -12.62 -11.93 -14.82
CA PRO A 24 -11.35 -12.19 -14.17
C PRO A 24 -11.44 -11.76 -12.70
N VAL A 25 -11.39 -12.73 -11.79
CA VAL A 25 -11.36 -12.48 -10.35
C VAL A 25 -10.06 -11.76 -10.05
N HIS A 26 -10.10 -10.43 -9.99
CA HIS A 26 -8.93 -9.62 -9.66
C HIS A 26 -8.58 -9.89 -8.19
N ARG A 27 -7.56 -10.72 -7.96
CA ARG A 27 -6.97 -10.84 -6.62
C ARG A 27 -6.28 -9.51 -6.32
N LEU A 28 -6.67 -8.90 -5.21
CA LEU A 28 -6.01 -7.70 -4.70
C LEU A 28 -4.50 -7.95 -4.58
N SER A 29 -3.70 -6.94 -4.92
CA SER A 29 -2.26 -7.02 -4.70
C SER A 29 -1.96 -7.09 -3.20
N SER A 30 -0.76 -7.56 -2.84
CA SER A 30 -0.31 -7.53 -1.43
C SER A 30 -0.37 -6.12 -0.84
N ASP A 31 -0.10 -5.11 -1.65
CA ASP A 31 -0.12 -3.70 -1.28
C ASP A 31 -1.54 -3.24 -0.98
N ASP A 32 -2.50 -3.63 -1.82
CA ASP A 32 -3.91 -3.28 -1.62
C ASP A 32 -4.48 -3.98 -0.39
N LEU A 33 -4.10 -5.23 -0.12
CA LEU A 33 -4.46 -5.94 1.10
C LEU A 33 -3.96 -5.22 2.35
N ILE A 34 -2.67 -4.86 2.37
CA ILE A 34 -2.08 -4.13 3.50
C ILE A 34 -2.71 -2.75 3.66
N LYS A 35 -2.96 -2.02 2.58
CA LYS A 35 -3.63 -0.70 2.61
C LYS A 35 -5.06 -0.81 3.14
N ALA A 36 -5.84 -1.76 2.63
CA ALA A 36 -7.20 -1.99 3.09
C ALA A 36 -7.24 -2.37 4.58
N ALA A 37 -6.38 -3.28 5.01
CA ALA A 37 -6.27 -3.66 6.42
C ALA A 37 -5.82 -2.48 7.31
N THR A 38 -4.87 -1.67 6.84
CA THR A 38 -4.43 -0.47 7.55
C THR A 38 -5.60 0.49 7.74
N ARG A 39 -6.38 0.74 6.69
CA ARG A 39 -7.56 1.61 6.75
C ARG A 39 -8.59 1.11 7.77
N VAL A 40 -8.91 -0.19 7.76
CA VAL A 40 -9.81 -0.79 8.76
C VAL A 40 -9.32 -0.53 10.17
N LEU A 41 -8.04 -0.79 10.44
CA LEU A 41 -7.45 -0.60 11.78
C LEU A 41 -7.42 0.86 12.21
N THR A 42 -7.10 1.79 11.30
CA THR A 42 -7.08 3.22 11.62
C THR A 42 -8.48 3.78 11.82
N ASP A 43 -9.46 3.38 11.01
CA ASP A 43 -10.85 3.83 11.11
C ASP A 43 -11.48 3.35 12.42
N ASP A 44 -11.23 2.10 12.81
CA ASP A 44 -11.66 1.51 14.09
C ASP A 44 -11.00 2.21 15.29
N CYS A 45 -9.70 2.49 15.21
CA CYS A 45 -8.99 3.25 16.23
C CYS A 45 -9.54 4.68 16.40
N LEU A 46 -9.78 5.40 15.30
CA LEU A 46 -10.37 6.74 15.34
C LEU A 46 -11.80 6.69 15.90
N SER A 47 -12.60 5.71 15.47
CA SER A 47 -13.99 5.55 15.92
C SER A 47 -14.08 5.30 17.42
N ARG A 48 -13.19 4.48 18.00
CA ARG A 48 -13.07 4.32 19.46
C ARG A 48 -12.74 5.60 20.22
N ARG A 49 -12.15 6.59 19.54
CA ARG A 49 -11.82 7.91 20.08
C ARG A 49 -12.91 8.96 19.78
N GLY A 50 -14.06 8.55 19.25
CA GLY A 50 -15.14 9.46 18.86
C GLY A 50 -14.81 10.30 17.63
N LEU A 51 -13.85 9.88 16.81
CA LEU A 51 -13.40 10.58 15.61
C LEU A 51 -13.75 9.79 14.36
N SER A 52 -13.99 10.50 13.25
CA SER A 52 -14.20 9.89 11.93
C SER A 52 -13.04 10.18 11.00
N ALA A 53 -12.63 9.16 10.22
CA ALA A 53 -11.67 9.37 9.16
C ALA A 53 -12.23 10.32 8.07
N PRO A 54 -11.39 11.19 7.47
CA PRO A 54 -11.82 12.04 6.36
C PRO A 54 -12.30 11.18 5.19
N ARG A 55 -13.43 11.56 4.57
CA ARG A 55 -13.94 10.87 3.38
C ARG A 55 -14.23 11.86 2.26
N PRO A 56 -13.95 11.50 1.00
CA PRO A 56 -14.15 12.40 -0.14
C PRO A 56 -15.63 12.70 -0.42
N ASP A 57 -16.55 11.83 0.02
CA ASP A 57 -18.01 11.98 -0.14
C ASP A 57 -18.66 12.84 0.97
N ARG A 58 -17.89 13.31 1.95
CA ARG A 58 -18.39 14.11 3.08
C ARG A 58 -17.87 15.53 3.03
N SER A 59 -18.66 16.46 3.56
CA SER A 59 -18.21 17.83 3.76
C SER A 59 -16.95 17.86 4.64
N PRO A 60 -15.97 18.74 4.33
CA PRO A 60 -14.76 18.84 5.13
C PRO A 60 -15.09 19.20 6.59
N PRO A 61 -14.46 18.54 7.57
CA PRO A 61 -14.65 18.90 8.97
C PRO A 61 -14.01 20.27 9.25
N SER A 62 -14.35 20.88 10.38
CA SER A 62 -13.70 22.12 10.83
C SER A 62 -12.18 21.94 10.97
N SER A 63 -11.39 23.01 10.88
CA SER A 63 -9.93 22.94 11.06
C SER A 63 -9.53 22.34 12.41
N ALA A 64 -10.28 22.66 13.47
CA ALA A 64 -10.06 22.08 14.80
C ALA A 64 -10.29 20.56 14.82
N GLU A 65 -11.32 20.07 14.12
CA GLU A 65 -11.57 18.64 14.01
C GLU A 65 -10.55 17.93 13.11
N GLN A 66 -10.13 18.56 12.01
CA GLN A 66 -9.03 18.08 11.17
C GLN A 66 -7.76 17.89 12.00
N GLN A 67 -7.42 18.86 12.85
CA GLN A 67 -6.27 18.76 13.74
C GLN A 67 -6.41 17.60 14.72
N ARG A 68 -7.57 17.46 15.39
CA ARG A 68 -7.81 16.32 16.32
C ARG A 68 -7.69 14.97 15.63
N VAL A 69 -8.19 14.85 14.40
CA VAL A 69 -8.05 13.62 13.59
C VAL A 69 -6.58 13.38 13.22
N SER A 70 -5.87 14.42 12.80
CA SER A 70 -4.43 14.34 12.47
C SER A 70 -3.61 13.87 13.67
N ASP A 71 -3.79 14.51 14.83
CA ASP A 71 -3.14 14.17 16.08
C ASP A 71 -3.42 12.71 16.50
N ALA A 72 -4.67 12.28 16.38
CA ALA A 72 -5.05 10.91 16.71
C ALA A 72 -4.48 9.89 15.72
N LEU A 73 -4.42 10.23 14.43
CA LEU A 73 -3.94 9.35 13.37
C LEU A 73 -2.43 9.18 13.41
N PHE A 74 -1.70 10.30 13.51
CA PHE A 74 -0.25 10.35 13.37
C PHE A 74 0.50 10.36 14.70
N GLY A 75 -0.18 10.59 15.83
CA GLY A 75 0.44 10.71 17.14
C GLY A 75 0.87 12.14 17.47
N THR A 76 1.07 12.41 18.75
CA THR A 76 1.48 13.73 19.28
C THR A 76 2.61 13.63 20.30
N GLY A 77 2.95 12.42 20.74
CA GLY A 77 4.09 12.21 21.64
C GLY A 77 5.43 12.49 20.96
N PRO A 78 6.55 12.48 21.70
CA PRO A 78 7.87 12.59 21.11
C PRO A 78 8.09 11.54 20.02
N ALA A 79 8.66 11.93 18.87
CA ALA A 79 9.00 10.97 17.83
C ALA A 79 10.10 10.01 18.30
N GLN A 80 9.73 8.75 18.52
CA GLN A 80 10.62 7.71 19.08
C GLN A 80 11.33 6.86 18.01
N LEU A 81 10.94 7.00 16.74
CA LEU A 81 11.55 6.30 15.62
C LEU A 81 12.37 7.29 14.80
N SER A 82 13.60 6.89 14.46
CA SER A 82 14.53 7.74 13.71
C SER A 82 15.49 6.87 12.90
N VAL A 83 15.65 7.20 11.62
CA VAL A 83 16.62 6.58 10.72
C VAL A 83 17.40 7.69 10.03
N ARG A 84 18.72 7.68 10.16
CA ARG A 84 19.61 8.54 9.38
C ARG A 84 19.94 7.83 8.06
N LEU A 85 19.63 8.48 6.95
CA LEU A 85 19.91 7.99 5.61
C LEU A 85 21.35 8.33 5.21
N PRO A 86 21.98 7.55 4.29
CA PRO A 86 23.30 7.87 3.76
C PRO A 86 23.38 9.22 3.04
N THR A 87 22.24 9.75 2.58
CA THR A 87 22.09 11.10 2.01
C THR A 87 22.20 12.23 3.06
N GLY A 88 22.31 11.90 4.35
CA GLY A 88 22.39 12.85 5.46
C GLY A 88 21.03 13.21 6.08
N PHE A 89 19.92 12.97 5.38
CA PHE A 89 18.57 13.20 5.90
C PHE A 89 18.24 12.28 7.07
N VAL A 90 17.39 12.76 7.99
CA VAL A 90 16.88 11.98 9.12
C VAL A 90 15.37 11.85 8.97
N VAL A 91 14.89 10.62 8.79
CA VAL A 91 13.47 10.30 8.76
C VAL A 91 13.01 9.97 10.17
N ARG A 92 11.94 10.61 10.64
CA ARG A 92 11.38 10.41 11.97
C ARG A 92 9.93 10.00 11.87
N ALA A 93 9.47 9.23 12.86
CA ALA A 93 8.06 8.92 13.04
C ALA A 93 7.71 8.82 14.52
N HIS A 94 6.46 9.15 14.81
CA HIS A 94 5.81 8.85 16.07
C HIS A 94 5.59 7.33 16.19
N SER A 95 5.74 6.80 17.40
CA SER A 95 5.40 5.40 17.71
C SER A 95 4.03 5.28 18.37
N ASP A 96 3.33 6.40 18.54
CA ASP A 96 1.95 6.52 18.98
C ASP A 96 1.01 6.92 17.83
N GLY A 97 -0.28 7.01 18.13
CA GLY A 97 -1.33 7.26 17.13
C GLY A 97 -1.89 6.00 16.48
N CYS A 98 -3.00 6.16 15.76
CA CYS A 98 -3.72 5.05 15.15
C CYS A 98 -2.92 4.37 14.03
N LEU A 99 -2.12 5.13 13.27
CA LEU A 99 -1.28 4.55 12.21
C LEU A 99 -0.16 3.70 12.78
N ALA A 100 0.52 4.17 13.83
CA ALA A 100 1.54 3.40 14.52
C ALA A 100 1.00 2.08 15.09
N ALA A 101 -0.17 2.13 15.73
CA ALA A 101 -0.84 0.94 16.26
C ALA A 101 -1.21 -0.06 15.14
N ALA A 102 -1.71 0.44 14.00
CA ALA A 102 -2.01 -0.39 12.84
C ALA A 102 -0.75 -1.07 12.28
N GLN A 103 0.36 -0.33 12.16
CA GLN A 103 1.64 -0.86 11.71
C GLN A 103 2.19 -1.92 12.68
N GLN A 104 2.18 -1.67 13.98
CA GLN A 104 2.59 -2.65 15.00
C GLN A 104 1.76 -3.94 14.88
N ARG A 105 0.45 -3.84 14.65
CA ARG A 105 -0.40 -5.03 14.47
C ARG A 105 -0.04 -5.81 13.21
N LEU A 106 0.10 -5.14 12.07
CA LEU A 106 0.35 -5.77 10.77
C LEU A 106 1.79 -6.30 10.63
N TYR A 107 2.79 -5.51 11.03
CA TYR A 107 4.20 -5.84 10.83
C TYR A 107 4.88 -6.46 12.05
N GLY A 108 4.35 -6.25 13.25
CA GLY A 108 4.91 -6.79 14.48
C GLY A 108 5.89 -5.79 15.05
N ASP A 109 7.18 -6.03 14.96
CA ASP A 109 8.20 -5.11 15.46
C ASP A 109 8.20 -3.80 14.66
N GLN A 110 7.57 -2.75 15.22
CA GLN A 110 7.46 -1.45 14.56
C GLN A 110 8.83 -0.79 14.33
N ARG A 111 9.78 -0.91 15.26
CA ARG A 111 11.11 -0.28 15.10
C ARG A 111 11.87 -0.93 13.95
N ARG A 112 11.86 -2.26 13.91
CA ARG A 112 12.52 -3.02 12.84
C ARG A 112 11.84 -2.79 11.49
N TRP A 113 10.52 -2.77 11.46
CA TRP A 113 9.74 -2.43 10.27
C TRP A 113 10.10 -1.04 9.75
N PHE A 114 10.03 -0.02 10.61
CA PHE A 114 10.34 1.36 10.23
C PHE A 114 11.74 1.48 9.65
N ARG A 115 12.75 0.88 10.28
CA ARG A 115 14.13 0.88 9.76
C ARG A 115 14.20 0.25 8.37
N ALA A 116 13.68 -0.97 8.20
CA ALA A 116 13.78 -1.69 6.94
C ALA A 116 12.99 -1.00 5.81
N SER A 117 11.77 -0.54 6.08
CA SER A 117 10.95 0.18 5.10
C SER A 117 11.59 1.49 4.69
N THR A 118 12.06 2.30 5.64
CA THR A 118 12.70 3.58 5.35
C THR A 118 13.96 3.40 4.52
N ILE A 119 14.78 2.39 4.80
CA ILE A 119 15.97 2.10 3.98
C ILE A 119 15.55 1.67 2.56
N VAL A 120 14.64 0.69 2.45
CA VAL A 120 14.22 0.13 1.15
C VAL A 120 13.57 1.18 0.25
N ASP A 121 12.72 2.05 0.82
CA ASP A 121 12.05 3.13 0.08
C ASP A 121 13.02 4.23 -0.39
N ASN A 122 14.25 4.27 0.17
CA ASN A 122 15.26 5.28 -0.13
C ASN A 122 16.49 4.74 -0.89
N LEU A 123 16.51 3.48 -1.32
CA LEU A 123 17.63 2.91 -2.08
C LEU A 123 17.88 3.63 -3.42
N GLY A 124 16.81 4.10 -4.08
CA GLY A 124 16.91 4.89 -5.30
C GLY A 124 17.60 6.24 -5.06
N PRO A 125 17.06 7.10 -4.17
CA PRO A 125 17.73 8.33 -3.74
C PRO A 125 19.18 8.14 -3.30
N GLU A 126 19.48 7.07 -2.56
CA GLU A 126 20.86 6.76 -2.17
C GLU A 126 21.75 6.46 -3.37
N ALA A 127 21.31 5.60 -4.30
CA ALA A 127 22.06 5.26 -5.50
C ALA A 127 22.39 6.50 -6.34
N THR A 128 21.42 7.41 -6.50
CA THR A 128 21.63 8.69 -7.16
C THR A 128 22.66 9.55 -6.43
N HIS A 129 22.55 9.69 -5.11
CA HIS A 129 23.47 10.49 -4.30
C HIS A 129 24.91 9.96 -4.34
N ALA A 130 25.08 8.64 -4.22
CA ALA A 130 26.38 7.98 -4.24
C ALA A 130 26.96 7.81 -5.65
N ARG A 131 26.18 8.12 -6.71
CA ARG A 131 26.53 7.85 -8.12
C ARG A 131 26.88 6.38 -8.37
N LEU A 132 26.11 5.48 -7.76
CA LEU A 132 26.29 4.03 -7.89
C LEU A 132 25.12 3.40 -8.63
N PRO A 133 25.34 2.26 -9.31
CA PRO A 133 24.23 1.43 -9.79
C PRO A 133 23.32 1.00 -8.63
N LEU A 134 22.01 1.02 -8.85
CA LEU A 134 21.02 0.59 -7.84
C LEU A 134 21.23 -0.87 -7.40
N ALA A 135 21.74 -1.73 -8.28
CA ALA A 135 22.09 -3.12 -7.95
C ALA A 135 23.14 -3.20 -6.83
N THR A 136 24.20 -2.37 -6.91
CA THR A 136 25.25 -2.29 -5.90
C THR A 136 24.70 -1.81 -4.55
N VAL A 137 23.81 -0.82 -4.55
CA VAL A 137 23.16 -0.34 -3.32
C VAL A 137 22.25 -1.42 -2.73
N ARG A 138 21.48 -2.13 -3.56
CA ARG A 138 20.65 -3.27 -3.12
C ARG A 138 21.47 -4.40 -2.51
N GLU A 139 22.65 -4.69 -3.06
CA GLU A 139 23.55 -5.70 -2.52
C GLU A 139 24.06 -5.32 -1.12
N ARG A 140 24.48 -4.06 -0.95
CA ARG A 140 24.87 -3.49 0.35
C ARG A 140 23.72 -3.57 1.38
N HIS A 141 22.48 -3.39 0.93
CA HIS A 141 21.27 -3.45 1.76
C HIS A 141 20.52 -4.79 1.67
N SER A 142 21.21 -5.88 1.31
CA SER A 142 20.58 -7.20 1.12
C SER A 142 19.89 -7.71 2.39
N ALA A 143 20.46 -7.44 3.56
CA ALA A 143 19.86 -7.77 4.86
C ALA A 143 18.58 -6.96 5.13
N ASP A 144 18.60 -5.64 4.87
CA ASP A 144 17.43 -4.77 5.03
C ASP A 144 16.28 -5.20 4.10
N LEU A 145 16.61 -5.57 2.85
CA LEU A 145 15.67 -6.12 1.90
C LEU A 145 15.09 -7.47 2.35
N ALA A 146 15.90 -8.34 2.96
CA ALA A 146 15.43 -9.62 3.50
C ALA A 146 14.49 -9.38 4.69
N ASP A 147 14.84 -8.47 5.60
CA ASP A 147 14.01 -8.04 6.72
C ASP A 147 12.67 -7.48 6.24
N TRP A 148 12.71 -6.55 5.29
CA TRP A 148 11.52 -5.94 4.68
C TRP A 148 10.59 -7.00 4.06
N ARG A 149 11.13 -7.95 3.28
CA ARG A 149 10.32 -9.03 2.67
C ARG A 149 9.64 -9.91 3.72
N ARG A 150 10.37 -10.30 4.77
CA ARG A 150 9.81 -11.13 5.85
C ARG A 150 8.68 -10.40 6.58
N MET A 151 8.89 -9.14 6.94
CA MET A 151 7.87 -8.33 7.61
C MET A 151 6.67 -8.04 6.71
N ARG A 152 6.88 -7.80 5.42
CA ARG A 152 5.79 -7.63 4.46
C ARG A 152 4.97 -8.90 4.29
N SER A 153 5.60 -10.07 4.23
CA SER A 153 4.90 -11.36 4.17
C SER A 153 4.00 -11.56 5.40
N ARG A 154 4.52 -11.29 6.61
CA ARG A 154 3.71 -11.30 7.84
C ARG A 154 2.53 -10.34 7.74
N ALA A 155 2.75 -9.12 7.26
CA ALA A 155 1.70 -8.11 7.13
C ALA A 155 0.60 -8.53 6.15
N VAL A 156 0.94 -9.20 5.05
CA VAL A 156 -0.05 -9.79 4.13
C VAL A 156 -0.87 -10.86 4.85
N THR A 157 -0.24 -11.78 5.57
CA THR A 157 -0.97 -12.81 6.34
C THR A 157 -1.91 -12.18 7.37
N ALA A 158 -1.45 -11.19 8.12
CA ALA A 158 -2.25 -10.47 9.10
C ALA A 158 -3.41 -9.69 8.44
N ALA A 159 -3.15 -9.04 7.31
CA ALA A 159 -4.15 -8.28 6.55
C ALA A 159 -5.27 -9.20 6.04
N VAL A 160 -4.92 -10.35 5.43
CA VAL A 160 -5.89 -11.33 4.95
C VAL A 160 -6.76 -11.85 6.09
N ALA A 161 -6.15 -12.19 7.24
CA ALA A 161 -6.90 -12.66 8.40
C ALA A 161 -7.87 -11.61 8.91
N LEU A 162 -7.43 -10.35 9.03
CA LEU A 162 -8.27 -9.24 9.46
C LEU A 162 -9.44 -9.00 8.50
N LEU A 163 -9.17 -8.92 7.20
CA LEU A 163 -10.18 -8.58 6.20
C LEU A 163 -11.23 -9.67 6.05
N ARG A 164 -10.88 -10.95 6.24
CA ARG A 164 -11.85 -12.06 6.27
C ARG A 164 -12.84 -11.92 7.43
N VAL A 165 -12.35 -11.58 8.63
CA VAL A 165 -13.21 -11.39 9.82
C VAL A 165 -14.13 -10.19 9.68
N ASN A 166 -13.69 -9.14 8.98
CA ASN A 166 -14.44 -7.90 8.78
C ASN A 166 -15.26 -7.87 7.47
N SER A 167 -15.28 -8.98 6.73
CA SER A 167 -16.16 -9.09 5.56
C SER A 167 -17.58 -9.37 6.06
N PRO A 168 -18.60 -8.57 5.69
CA PRO A 168 -19.98 -8.90 6.01
C PRO A 168 -20.29 -10.27 5.40
N THR A 169 -20.78 -11.20 6.23
CA THR A 169 -21.35 -12.46 5.75
C THR A 169 -22.49 -12.11 4.80
N ALA A 170 -22.35 -12.53 3.54
CA ALA A 170 -23.38 -12.41 2.52
C ALA A 170 -24.66 -13.15 2.93
#